data_AF-A0A7V3ZTY0-F1
#
_entry.id   AF-A0A7V3ZTY0-F1
#
_cell.length_a   1.000
_cell.length_b   1.000
_cell.length_c   1.000
_cell.angle_alpha   90.00
_cell.angle_beta   90.00
_cell.angle_gamma   90.00
#
_symmetry.space_group_name_H-M   'P 1'
#
loop_
_entity.id
_entity.type
_entity.pdbx_description
1 polymer ?
#
loop_
_entity_poly.entity_id
_entity_poly.type
_entity_poly.pdbx_seq_one_letter_code
_entity_poly.pdbx_strand_id
1 'polypeptide(L)'
;FNFLVFGQRVFLGKMFPYGRTEVIPEEEKFLVGGRYSLRGYKEKEFSLAEAFYQNLESRIKVYKIFYFLLFFDWGLVDKKLPKSFGCGIRIATPIGPIRFDYSNKTEEFFKNWGKIYLGLGNVF
;
A
#
# COMPACT_ATOMS: atom_id res chain seq x y z
N PHE A 1 7.16 -14.32 23.83
CA PHE A 1 7.90 -14.20 22.56
C PHE A 1 6.90 -13.93 21.44
N ASN A 2 6.77 -12.69 20.96
CA ASN A 2 5.88 -12.40 19.83
C ASN A 2 6.60 -12.69 18.52
N PHE A 3 6.34 -13.88 17.97
CA PHE A 3 6.85 -14.30 16.66
C PHE A 3 6.01 -13.74 15.51
N LEU A 4 4.82 -13.21 15.80
CA LEU A 4 3.86 -12.72 14.83
C LEU A 4 3.35 -11.33 15.24
N VAL A 5 3.28 -10.42 14.29
CA VAL A 5 2.73 -9.08 14.45
C VAL A 5 1.76 -8.81 13.31
N PHE A 6 0.54 -8.41 13.65
CA PHE A 6 -0.43 -7.93 12.67
C PHE A 6 -0.40 -6.40 12.64
N GLY A 7 -0.43 -5.85 11.43
CA GLY A 7 -0.54 -4.43 11.17
C GLY A 7 -1.76 -4.15 10.30
N GLN A 8 -2.47 -3.09 10.61
CA GLN A 8 -3.58 -2.61 9.79
C GLN A 8 -3.43 -1.10 9.61
N ARG A 9 -3.68 -0.62 8.40
CA ARG A 9 -3.85 0.80 8.10
C ARG A 9 -5.16 1.00 7.37
N VAL A 10 -5.90 2.04 7.75
CA VAL A 10 -7.11 2.50 7.06
C VAL A 10 -6.92 3.97 6.72
N PHE A 11 -7.31 4.36 5.51
CA PHE A 11 -7.33 5.74 5.06
C PHE A 11 -8.72 6.07 4.50
N LEU A 12 -9.30 7.17 4.97
CA LEU A 12 -10.49 7.80 4.41
C LEU A 12 -10.19 9.28 4.18
N GLY A 13 -10.54 9.79 2.99
CA GLY A 13 -10.43 11.20 2.65
C GLY A 13 -11.53 11.62 1.69
N LYS A 14 -12.04 12.83 1.88
CA LYS A 14 -13.00 13.48 0.98
C LYS A 14 -12.64 14.95 0.84
N MET A 15 -12.56 15.41 -0.40
CA MET A 15 -12.25 16.80 -0.76
C MET A 15 -13.51 17.48 -1.27
N PHE A 16 -13.65 18.75 -0.92
CA PHE A 16 -14.74 19.61 -1.37
C PHE A 16 -14.13 20.88 -1.96
N PRO A 17 -14.52 21.28 -3.18
CA PRO A 17 -14.11 22.57 -3.73
C PRO A 17 -14.73 23.70 -2.91
N TYR A 18 -13.98 24.79 -2.71
CA TYR A 18 -14.44 25.98 -1.99
C TYR A 18 -13.96 27.26 -2.68
N GLY A 19 -14.77 28.32 -2.60
CA GLY A 19 -14.42 29.64 -3.11
C GLY A 19 -14.78 29.83 -4.58
N ARG A 20 -13.82 30.26 -5.39
CA ARG A 20 -14.04 30.67 -6.80
C ARG A 20 -14.01 29.53 -7.81
N THR A 21 -13.74 28.30 -7.37
CA THR A 21 -13.56 27.15 -8.25
C THR A 21 -14.54 26.06 -7.83
N GLU A 22 -15.27 25.49 -8.80
CA GLU A 22 -16.24 24.41 -8.58
C GLU A 22 -15.66 23.01 -8.80
N VAL A 23 -14.41 22.93 -9.29
CA VAL A 23 -13.70 21.69 -9.63
C VAL A 23 -12.41 21.60 -8.82
N ILE A 24 -12.12 20.41 -8.28
CA ILE A 24 -10.87 20.15 -7.56
C ILE A 24 -9.75 19.92 -8.60
N PRO A 25 -8.65 20.70 -8.57
CA PRO A 25 -7.50 20.47 -9.44
C PRO A 25 -6.90 19.07 -9.26
N GLU A 26 -6.44 18.44 -10.34
CA GLU A 26 -5.85 17.09 -10.30
C GLU A 26 -4.66 16.97 -9.35
N GLU A 27 -3.88 18.04 -9.21
CA GLU A 27 -2.71 18.12 -8.33
C GLU A 27 -3.06 18.09 -6.85
N GLU A 28 -4.29 18.51 -6.51
CA GLU A 28 -4.79 18.54 -5.13
C GLU A 28 -5.49 17.24 -4.74
N LYS A 29 -5.95 16.44 -5.72
CA LYS A 29 -6.67 15.19 -5.47
C LYS A 29 -5.82 14.17 -4.72
N PHE A 30 -6.49 13.25 -4.04
CA PHE A 30 -5.82 12.11 -3.41
C PHE A 30 -5.23 11.19 -4.48
N LEU A 31 -3.92 10.98 -4.41
CA LEU A 31 -3.20 10.08 -5.29
C LEU A 31 -3.09 8.70 -4.62
N VAL A 32 -3.72 7.69 -5.23
CA VAL A 32 -3.78 6.31 -4.74
C VAL A 32 -3.13 5.38 -5.76
N GLY A 33 -2.42 4.37 -5.28
CA GLY A 33 -1.60 3.47 -6.09
C GLY A 33 -0.12 3.60 -5.76
N GLY A 34 0.57 2.46 -5.68
CA GLY A 34 2.00 2.40 -5.39
C GLY A 34 2.31 1.88 -4.00
N ARG A 35 3.56 2.07 -3.58
CA ARG A 35 4.13 1.42 -2.38
C ARG A 35 3.37 1.69 -1.09
N TYR A 36 2.87 2.91 -0.91
CA TYR A 36 2.32 3.40 0.35
C TYR A 36 0.80 3.36 0.42
N SER A 37 0.11 2.88 -0.62
CA SER A 37 -1.37 2.81 -0.65
C SER A 37 -1.84 1.47 -1.23
N LEU A 38 -1.84 1.29 -2.55
CA LEU A 38 -2.19 0.02 -3.19
C LEU A 38 -0.96 -0.57 -3.89
N ARG A 39 -0.25 -1.51 -3.23
CA ARG A 39 0.91 -2.17 -3.83
C ARG A 39 0.47 -3.01 -5.04
N GLY A 40 1.35 -3.24 -6.00
CA GLY A 40 1.02 -3.89 -7.28
C GLY A 40 0.38 -2.95 -8.32
N TYR A 41 -0.15 -1.79 -7.92
CA TYR A 41 -0.61 -0.72 -8.81
C TYR A 41 0.53 0.27 -9.11
N LYS A 42 0.43 0.99 -10.24
CA LYS A 42 1.37 2.05 -10.61
C LYS A 42 1.33 3.15 -9.54
N GLU A 43 2.47 3.81 -9.33
CA GLU A 43 2.52 4.98 -8.46
C GLU A 43 1.54 6.02 -8.99
N LYS A 44 0.67 6.54 -8.11
CA LYS A 44 -0.33 7.57 -8.46
C LYS A 44 -1.28 7.13 -9.60
N GLU A 45 -1.63 5.84 -9.67
CA GLU A 45 -2.52 5.31 -10.73
C GLU A 45 -3.93 5.92 -10.69
N PHE A 46 -4.39 6.33 -9.50
CA PHE A 46 -5.72 6.89 -9.30
C PHE A 46 -5.64 8.28 -8.65
N SER A 47 -6.41 9.22 -9.19
CA SER A 47 -6.52 10.60 -8.71
C SER A 47 -7.97 10.89 -8.35
N LEU A 48 -8.26 11.03 -7.05
CA LEU A 48 -9.62 10.95 -6.53
C LEU A 48 -9.96 12.12 -5.60
N ALA A 49 -11.19 12.63 -5.72
CA ALA A 49 -11.76 13.55 -4.73
C ALA A 49 -12.19 12.83 -3.44
N GLU A 50 -12.51 11.54 -3.53
CA GLU A 50 -12.85 10.67 -2.41
C GLU A 50 -11.97 9.43 -2.46
N ALA A 51 -11.21 9.18 -1.40
CA ALA A 51 -10.28 8.06 -1.33
C ALA A 51 -10.55 7.21 -0.09
N PHE A 52 -10.73 5.92 -0.32
CA PHE A 52 -10.77 4.90 0.73
C PHE A 52 -9.83 3.75 0.37
N TYR A 53 -8.92 3.40 1.26
CA TYR A 53 -8.13 2.18 1.13
C TYR A 53 -7.71 1.62 2.49
N GLN A 54 -7.41 0.32 2.50
CA GLN A 54 -6.94 -0.41 3.66
C GLN A 54 -5.77 -1.32 3.28
N ASN A 55 -4.79 -1.39 4.20
CA ASN A 55 -3.65 -2.28 4.13
C ASN A 55 -3.66 -3.22 5.31
N LEU A 56 -3.57 -4.52 5.06
CA LEU A 56 -3.40 -5.56 6.06
C LEU A 56 -2.02 -6.16 5.90
N GLU A 57 -1.24 -6.23 6.99
CA GLU A 57 0.08 -6.83 7.01
C GLU A 57 0.19 -7.86 8.13
N SER A 58 0.72 -9.03 7.82
CA SER A 58 1.15 -10.05 8.79
C SER A 58 2.66 -10.16 8.74
N ARG A 59 3.34 -9.91 9.86
CA ARG A 59 4.80 -9.91 9.97
C ARG A 59 5.24 -11.05 10.86
N ILE A 60 5.93 -12.02 10.28
CA ILE A 60 6.40 -13.23 10.94
C ILE A 60 7.89 -13.08 11.18
N LYS A 61 8.30 -13.08 12.45
CA LYS A 61 9.71 -13.09 12.83
C LYS A 61 10.28 -14.48 12.57
N VAL A 62 11.14 -14.58 11.57
CA VAL A 62 11.79 -15.84 11.18
C VAL A 62 13.06 -16.06 12.00
N TYR A 63 13.91 -15.04 12.12
CA TYR A 63 15.17 -15.14 12.87
C TYR A 63 15.68 -13.77 13.30
N LYS A 64 15.87 -13.51 14.59
CA LYS A 64 16.44 -12.27 15.18
C LYS A 64 16.01 -10.95 14.50
N ILE A 65 16.64 -10.59 13.37
CA ILE A 65 16.43 -9.38 12.58
C ILE A 65 15.61 -9.59 11.29
N PHE A 66 15.40 -10.83 10.85
CA PHE A 66 14.68 -11.21 9.64
C PHE A 66 13.20 -11.44 9.90
N TYR A 67 12.36 -10.79 9.09
CA TYR A 67 10.93 -10.92 9.11
C TYR A 67 10.42 -11.24 7.72
N PHE A 68 9.50 -12.19 7.63
CA PHE A 68 8.71 -12.45 6.44
C PHE A 68 7.36 -11.76 6.57
N LEU A 69 6.84 -11.23 5.47
CA LEU A 69 5.59 -10.48 5.45
C LEU A 69 4.65 -11.05 4.41
N LEU A 70 3.38 -11.12 4.78
CA LEU A 70 2.27 -11.26 3.86
C LEU A 70 1.41 -10.01 3.99
N PHE A 71 0.93 -9.49 2.88
CA PHE A 71 0.08 -8.31 2.91
C PHE A 71 -1.00 -8.35 1.84
N PHE A 72 -2.11 -7.69 2.17
CA PHE A 72 -3.27 -7.54 1.31
C PHE A 72 -3.70 -6.07 1.34
N ASP A 73 -3.77 -5.46 0.16
CA ASP A 73 -4.21 -4.07 0.02
C ASP A 73 -5.48 -4.05 -0.81
N TRP A 74 -6.42 -3.18 -0.42
CA TRP A 74 -7.64 -2.97 -1.17
C TRP A 74 -8.18 -1.56 -0.95
N GLY A 75 -9.00 -1.08 -1.88
CA GLY A 75 -9.60 0.26 -1.75
C GLY A 75 -10.78 0.45 -2.68
N LEU A 76 -11.51 1.54 -2.47
CA LEU A 76 -12.63 1.96 -3.32
C LEU A 76 -12.18 3.15 -4.18
N VAL A 77 -12.23 2.97 -5.49
CA VAL A 77 -11.72 3.92 -6.49
C VAL A 77 -12.75 4.01 -7.61
N ASP A 78 -13.47 5.12 -7.75
CA ASP A 78 -14.47 5.34 -8.81
C ASP A 78 -15.38 4.13 -9.07
N LYS A 79 -16.00 3.60 -8.00
CA LYS A 79 -16.86 2.39 -7.98
C LYS A 79 -16.16 1.07 -8.31
N LYS A 80 -14.85 1.06 -8.53
CA LYS A 80 -14.02 -0.14 -8.63
C LYS A 80 -13.44 -0.48 -7.26
N LEU A 81 -13.12 -1.77 -7.08
CA LEU A 81 -12.55 -2.30 -5.85
C LEU A 81 -11.16 -2.89 -6.14
N PRO A 82 -10.14 -2.07 -6.45
CA PRO A 82 -8.79 -2.57 -6.64
C PRO A 82 -8.30 -3.34 -5.42
N LYS A 83 -7.63 -4.47 -5.68
CA LYS A 83 -7.09 -5.39 -4.68
C LYS A 83 -5.72 -5.87 -5.12
N SER A 84 -4.84 -6.04 -4.16
CA SER A 84 -3.55 -6.68 -4.38
C SER A 84 -3.16 -7.55 -3.22
N PHE A 85 -2.35 -8.55 -3.55
CA PHE A 85 -1.71 -9.42 -2.58
C PHE A 85 -0.21 -9.39 -2.82
N GLY A 86 0.56 -9.56 -1.75
CA GLY A 86 2.00 -9.61 -1.87
C GLY A 86 2.67 -10.19 -0.65
N CYS A 87 3.97 -10.38 -0.80
CA CYS A 87 4.85 -10.84 0.24
C CYS A 87 6.10 -9.97 0.29
N GLY A 88 6.80 -10.01 1.41
CA GLY A 88 8.01 -9.23 1.57
C GLY A 88 8.96 -9.79 2.60
N ILE A 89 10.18 -9.27 2.58
CA ILE A 89 11.23 -9.56 3.54
C ILE A 89 11.62 -8.23 4.18
N ARG A 90 11.75 -8.24 5.51
CA ARG A 90 12.33 -7.13 6.26
C ARG A 90 13.55 -7.55 7.06
N ILE A 91 14.58 -6.71 7.03
CA ILE A 91 15.81 -6.88 7.79
C ILE A 91 15.90 -5.69 8.74
N ALA A 92 15.76 -5.93 10.05
CA ALA A 92 15.91 -4.90 11.07
C ALA A 92 17.39 -4.53 11.22
N THR A 93 17.76 -3.35 10.74
CA THR A 93 19.10 -2.78 10.92
C THR A 93 19.07 -1.66 11.96
N PRO A 94 20.22 -1.25 12.53
CA PRO A 94 20.27 -0.14 13.49
C PRO A 94 19.73 1.18 12.94
N ILE A 95 19.82 1.41 11.63
CA ILE A 95 19.33 2.61 10.94
C ILE A 95 17.87 2.48 10.47
N GLY A 96 17.19 1.39 10.84
CA GLY A 96 15.81 1.09 10.47
C GLY A 96 15.66 -0.18 9.63
N PRO A 97 14.42 -0.67 9.44
CA PRO A 97 14.20 -1.86 8.65
C PRO A 97 14.42 -1.61 7.15
N ILE A 98 15.22 -2.45 6.51
CA ILE A 98 15.28 -2.56 5.05
C ILE A 98 14.13 -3.46 4.61
N ARG A 99 13.45 -3.08 3.53
CA ARG A 99 12.25 -3.74 3.01
C ARG A 99 12.42 -4.13 1.55
N PHE A 100 12.07 -5.37 1.25
CA PHE A 100 11.93 -5.89 -0.10
C PHE A 100 10.53 -6.49 -0.23
N ASP A 101 9.63 -5.84 -0.96
CA ASP A 101 8.24 -6.29 -1.11
C ASP A 101 7.94 -6.61 -2.58
N TYR A 102 7.27 -7.73 -2.84
CA TYR A 102 6.70 -8.08 -4.14
C TYR A 102 5.18 -8.11 -4.02
N SER A 103 4.47 -7.49 -4.96
CA SER A 103 3.01 -7.44 -4.95
C SER A 103 2.44 -7.45 -6.34
N ASN A 104 1.28 -8.10 -6.51
CA ASN A 104 0.57 -8.12 -7.78
C ASN A 104 -0.92 -7.84 -7.57
N LYS A 105 -1.56 -7.29 -8.61
CA LYS A 105 -3.01 -7.08 -8.65
C LYS A 105 -3.69 -8.44 -8.56
N THR A 106 -4.69 -8.58 -7.69
CA THR A 106 -5.32 -9.88 -7.44
C THR A 106 -5.97 -10.46 -8.71
N GLU A 107 -6.56 -9.60 -9.54
CA GLU A 107 -7.22 -10.00 -10.81
C GLU A 107 -6.23 -10.42 -11.92
N GLU A 108 -4.97 -9.99 -11.83
CA GLU A 108 -3.94 -10.24 -12.83
C GLU A 108 -2.82 -11.14 -12.29
N PHE A 109 -3.00 -11.74 -11.12
CA PHE A 109 -1.92 -12.41 -10.37
C PHE A 109 -1.18 -13.47 -11.19
N PHE A 110 -1.92 -14.24 -12.01
CA PHE A 110 -1.37 -15.29 -12.89
C PHE A 110 -1.13 -14.83 -14.32
N LYS A 111 -1.51 -13.59 -14.67
CA LYS A 111 -1.45 -13.08 -16.05
C LYS A 111 -0.21 -12.23 -16.28
N ASN A 112 0.16 -11.41 -15.30
CA ASN A 112 1.23 -10.42 -15.43
C ASN A 112 2.23 -10.54 -14.29
N TRP A 113 3.46 -10.09 -14.53
CA TRP A 113 4.45 -9.91 -13.47
C TRP A 113 4.01 -8.78 -12.52
N GLY A 114 4.23 -8.99 -11.21
CA GLY A 114 3.93 -7.98 -10.20
C GLY A 114 4.95 -6.84 -10.14
N LYS A 115 4.89 -6.07 -9.06
CA LYS A 115 5.81 -4.96 -8.77
C LYS A 115 6.70 -5.31 -7.59
N ILE A 116 7.94 -4.87 -7.67
CA ILE A 116 8.95 -5.00 -6.62
C ILE A 116 9.19 -3.61 -6.00
N TYR A 117 9.32 -3.57 -4.68
CA TYR A 117 9.54 -2.36 -3.91
C TYR A 117 10.72 -2.54 -2.96
N LEU A 118 11.63 -1.56 -2.98
CA LEU A 118 12.80 -1.47 -2.09
C LEU A 118 12.69 -0.22 -1.24
N GLY A 119 12.67 -0.35 0.09
CA GLY A 119 12.53 0.81 0.98
C GLY A 119 13.31 0.68 2.28
N LEU A 120 13.70 1.83 2.84
CA LEU A 120 14.24 1.93 4.19
C LEU A 120 13.16 2.50 5.13
N GLY A 121 13.14 2.07 6.39
CA GLY A 121 12.18 2.54 7.39
C GLY A 121 10.85 1.78 7.36
N ASN A 122 9.90 2.19 8.20
CA ASN A 122 8.56 1.60 8.20
C ASN A 122 7.69 2.21 7.09
N VAL A 123 6.63 1.50 6.70
CA VAL A 123 5.64 2.03 5.74
C VAL A 123 4.75 3.03 6.46
N PHE A 124 4.47 2.75 7.74
CA PHE A 124 3.61 3.46 8.68
C PHE A 124 4.18 3.22 10.08
#